data_AF-A0A960R1S8-F1
#
_entry.id   AF-A0A960R1S8-F1
#
_cell.length_a   1.000
_cell.length_b   1.000
_cell.length_c   1.000
_cell.angle_alpha   90.00
_cell.angle_beta   90.00
_cell.angle_gamma   90.00
#
_symmetry.space_group_name_H-M   'P 1'
#
loop_
_entity.id
_entity.type
_entity.pdbx_description
1 polymer ?
#
loop_
_entity_poly.entity_id
_entity_poly.type
_entity_poly.pdbx_seq_one_letter_code
_entity_poly.pdbx_strand_id
1 'polypeptide(L)'
;QAAVLITLFRQFGAALGSIVIDIIRAIRYPFHLLRFGEQMNLQSPALRRNLEAREIFLVNHGGEAPGSDLALGELTEYASSQAHILAVNDAYWLIGWVASIILVVIAFFMARAFCKERFH
;
A
#
# COMPACT_ATOMS: atom_id res chain seq x y z
N GLN A 1 -2.01 14.96 35.91
CA GLN A 1 -3.16 15.24 35.01
C GLN A 1 -2.75 15.26 33.53
N ALA A 2 -1.67 15.97 33.14
CA ALA A 2 -1.17 15.99 31.75
C ALA A 2 -0.79 14.60 31.16
N ALA A 3 -0.17 13.71 31.94
CA ALA A 3 0.22 12.37 31.48
C ALA A 3 -0.96 11.48 31.05
N VAL A 4 -2.11 11.60 31.74
CA VAL A 4 -3.34 10.88 31.39
C VAL A 4 -3.87 11.38 30.05
N LEU A 5 -3.88 12.69 29.84
CA LEU A 5 -4.31 13.31 28.59
C LEU A 5 -3.42 12.85 27.42
N ILE A 6 -2.09 12.86 27.59
CA ILE A 6 -1.14 12.38 26.57
C ILE A 6 -1.38 10.92 26.21
N THR A 7 -1.64 10.08 27.22
CA THR A 7 -1.90 8.65 27.02
C THR A 7 -3.19 8.43 26.23
N LEU A 8 -4.26 9.16 26.57
CA LEU A 8 -5.52 9.12 25.85
C LEU A 8 -5.35 9.59 24.40
N PHE A 9 -4.66 10.72 24.17
CA PHE A 9 -4.36 11.21 22.83
C PHE A 9 -3.61 10.18 21.98
N ARG A 10 -2.62 9.49 22.56
CA ARG A 10 -1.89 8.43 21.86
C ARG A 10 -2.78 7.25 21.51
N GLN A 11 -3.64 6.81 22.43
CA GLN A 11 -4.56 5.70 22.18
C GLN A 11 -5.59 6.04 21.10
N PHE A 12 -6.20 7.23 21.17
CA PHE A 12 -7.12 7.69 20.14
C PHE A 12 -6.43 7.88 18.79
N GLY A 13 -5.24 8.49 18.78
CA GLY A 13 -4.46 8.67 17.55
C GLY A 13 -4.07 7.35 16.90
N ALA A 14 -3.66 6.35 17.69
CA ALA A 14 -3.34 5.02 17.18
C ALA A 14 -4.58 4.31 16.61
N ALA A 15 -5.70 4.32 17.33
CA ALA A 15 -6.93 3.66 16.89
C ALA A 15 -7.54 4.33 15.65
N LEU A 16 -7.62 5.66 15.62
CA LEU A 16 -8.12 6.40 14.46
C LEU A 16 -7.18 6.26 13.27
N GLY A 17 -5.86 6.32 13.51
CA GLY A 17 -4.86 6.15 12.47
C GLY A 17 -4.95 4.78 11.80
N SER A 18 -5.09 3.70 12.57
CA SER A 18 -5.25 2.36 12.00
C SER A 18 -6.54 2.23 11.19
N ILE A 19 -7.67 2.77 11.70
CA ILE A 19 -8.94 2.76 10.98
C ILE A 19 -8.83 3.47 9.62
N VAL A 20 -8.18 4.64 9.58
CA VAL A 20 -7.98 5.38 8.33
C VAL A 20 -7.13 4.57 7.34
N ILE A 21 -6.05 3.95 7.80
CA ILE A 21 -5.21 3.09 6.96
C ILE A 21 -6.03 1.92 6.41
N ASP A 22 -6.82 1.26 7.26
CA ASP A 22 -7.62 0.10 6.86
C ASP A 22 -8.73 0.48 5.86
N ILE A 23 -9.37 1.63 6.01
CA ILE A 23 -10.34 2.16 5.04
C ILE A 23 -9.67 2.39 3.69
N ILE A 24 -8.51 3.06 3.65
CA ILE A 24 -7.79 3.32 2.40
C ILE A 24 -7.40 2.00 1.74
N ARG A 25 -6.87 1.04 2.52
CA ARG A 25 -6.50 -0.28 2.02
C ARG A 25 -7.71 -1.03 1.45
N ALA A 26 -8.85 -1.01 2.13
CA ALA A 26 -10.07 -1.66 1.68
C ALA A 26 -10.58 -1.14 0.33
N ILE A 27 -10.33 0.15 0.02
CA ILE A 27 -10.70 0.77 -1.25
C ILE A 27 -9.62 0.54 -2.33
N ARG A 28 -8.33 0.65 -1.97
CA ARG A 28 -7.22 0.63 -2.93
C ARG A 28 -6.79 -0.77 -3.34
N TYR A 29 -6.92 -1.76 -2.45
CA TYR A 29 -6.62 -3.15 -2.77
C TYR A 29 -7.42 -3.69 -3.97
N PRO A 30 -8.77 -3.64 -3.99
CA PRO A 30 -9.54 -4.15 -5.12
C PRO A 30 -9.27 -3.36 -6.42
N PHE A 31 -8.97 -2.06 -6.31
CA PHE A 31 -8.58 -1.25 -7.47
C PHE A 31 -7.29 -1.75 -8.12
N HIS A 32 -6.23 -1.97 -7.33
CA HIS A 32 -4.96 -2.47 -7.85
C HIS A 32 -5.08 -3.90 -8.36
N LEU A 33 -5.83 -4.75 -7.66
CA LEU A 33 -6.07 -6.13 -8.09
C LEU A 33 -6.78 -6.19 -9.44
N LEU A 34 -7.83 -5.37 -9.64
CA LEU A 34 -8.52 -5.27 -10.92
C LEU A 34 -7.56 -4.81 -12.02
N ARG A 35 -6.71 -3.81 -11.73
CA ARG A 35 -5.73 -3.28 -12.69
C ARG A 35 -4.68 -4.32 -13.10
N PHE A 36 -4.22 -5.15 -12.17
CA PHE A 36 -3.37 -6.30 -12.50
C PHE A 36 -4.13 -7.34 -13.34
N GLY A 37 -5.41 -7.59 -13.03
CA GLY A 37 -6.26 -8.45 -13.84
C GLY A 37 -6.40 -7.97 -15.29
N GLU A 38 -6.57 -6.67 -15.52
CA GLU A 38 -6.59 -6.07 -16.86
C GLU A 38 -5.28 -6.27 -17.64
N GLN A 39 -4.15 -6.29 -16.92
CA GLN A 39 -2.82 -6.54 -17.49
C GLN A 39 -2.58 -8.03 -17.79
N MET A 40 -3.31 -8.92 -17.12
CA MET A 40 -3.29 -10.37 -17.36
C MET A 40 -4.22 -10.78 -18.51
N ASN A 41 -4.08 -10.10 -19.66
CA ASN A 41 -4.81 -10.51 -20.86
C ASN A 41 -4.26 -11.86 -21.37
N LEU A 42 -5.09 -12.91 -21.31
CA LEU A 42 -4.77 -14.27 -21.80
C LEU A 42 -4.39 -14.32 -23.29
N GLN A 43 -4.76 -13.31 -24.07
CA GLN A 43 -4.38 -13.19 -25.48
C GLN A 43 -3.02 -12.51 -25.68
N SER A 44 -2.37 -12.04 -24.61
CA SER A 44 -1.04 -11.40 -24.68
C SER A 44 0.06 -12.44 -24.96
N PRO A 45 0.85 -12.26 -26.03
CA PRO A 45 2.02 -13.12 -26.30
C PRO A 45 3.09 -13.04 -25.20
N ALA A 46 3.10 -11.96 -24.40
CA ALA A 46 4.02 -11.82 -23.27
C ALA A 46 3.57 -12.65 -22.07
N LEU A 47 2.27 -12.66 -21.78
CA LEU A 47 1.70 -13.48 -20.71
C LEU A 47 1.87 -14.97 -21.03
N ARG A 48 1.58 -15.37 -22.27
CA ARG A 48 1.70 -16.78 -22.69
C ARG A 48 3.14 -17.30 -22.56
N ARG A 49 4.14 -16.49 -22.97
CA ARG A 49 5.56 -16.83 -22.77
C ARG A 49 5.95 -16.92 -21.28
N ASN A 50 5.38 -16.09 -20.42
CA ASN A 50 5.64 -16.17 -18.98
C ASN A 50 5.03 -17.43 -18.36
N LEU A 51 3.79 -17.77 -18.75
CA LEU A 51 3.12 -18.99 -18.32
C LEU A 51 3.88 -20.23 -18.78
N GLU A 52 4.29 -20.29 -20.05
CA GLU A 52 5.13 -21.38 -20.58
C GLU A 52 6.45 -21.51 -19.80
N ALA A 53 7.12 -20.40 -19.48
CA ALA A 53 8.36 -20.44 -18.69
C ALA A 53 8.14 -20.93 -17.25
N ARG A 54 7.03 -20.55 -16.61
CA ARG A 54 6.66 -21.02 -15.27
C ARG A 54 6.26 -22.49 -15.29
N GLU A 55 5.53 -22.93 -16.29
CA GLU A 55 5.17 -24.33 -16.49
C GLU A 55 6.42 -25.19 -16.67
N ILE A 56 7.38 -24.76 -17.51
CA ILE A 56 8.69 -25.44 -17.65
C ILE A 56 9.42 -25.51 -16.31
N PHE A 57 9.44 -24.42 -15.53
CA PHE A 57 10.06 -24.43 -14.21
C PHE A 57 9.38 -25.43 -13.28
N LEU A 58 8.06 -25.45 -13.24
CA LEU A 58 7.26 -26.33 -12.39
C LEU A 58 7.41 -27.81 -12.81
N VAL A 59 7.44 -28.11 -14.11
CA VAL A 59 7.75 -29.46 -14.63
C VAL A 59 9.14 -29.91 -14.14
N ASN A 60 10.14 -29.05 -14.27
CA ASN A 60 11.53 -29.37 -13.94
C ASN A 60 11.78 -29.56 -12.44
N HIS A 61 10.94 -29.00 -11.57
CA HIS A 61 11.11 -29.07 -10.11
C HIS A 61 10.03 -29.89 -9.39
N GLY A 62 8.90 -30.18 -10.04
CA GLY A 62 7.72 -30.84 -9.47
C GLY A 62 7.36 -32.20 -10.08
N GLY A 63 7.99 -32.60 -11.19
CA GLY A 63 7.90 -33.96 -11.75
C GLY A 63 6.68 -34.25 -12.64
N GLU A 64 5.59 -33.50 -12.52
CA GLU A 64 4.45 -33.51 -13.45
C GLU A 64 4.18 -32.10 -13.96
N ALA A 65 3.71 -31.98 -15.21
CA ALA A 65 3.27 -30.72 -15.79
C ALA A 65 2.00 -30.26 -15.07
N PRO A 66 2.09 -29.28 -14.16
CA PRO A 66 0.90 -28.73 -13.57
C PRO A 66 0.25 -27.91 -14.70
N GLY A 67 -0.94 -28.31 -15.13
CA GLY A 67 -1.62 -27.64 -16.24
C GLY A 67 -1.67 -26.12 -16.06
N SER A 68 -1.90 -25.39 -17.15
CA SER A 68 -1.90 -23.91 -17.22
C SER A 68 -2.62 -23.20 -16.06
N ASP A 69 -3.60 -23.86 -15.44
CA ASP A 69 -4.38 -23.38 -14.31
C ASP A 69 -3.55 -23.13 -13.03
N LEU A 70 -2.52 -23.95 -12.77
CA LEU A 70 -1.62 -23.79 -11.62
C LEU A 70 -0.68 -22.59 -11.80
N ALA A 71 -0.11 -22.42 -12.99
CA ALA A 71 0.71 -21.25 -13.32
C ALA A 71 -0.11 -19.94 -13.29
N LEU A 72 -1.37 -19.98 -13.71
CA LEU A 72 -2.32 -18.88 -13.55
C LEU A 72 -2.63 -18.60 -12.08
N GLY A 73 -2.84 -19.65 -11.29
CA GLY A 73 -3.04 -19.53 -9.83
C GLY A 73 -1.90 -18.78 -9.15
N GLU A 74 -0.65 -19.17 -9.37
CA GLU A 74 0.52 -18.48 -8.81
C GLU A 74 0.60 -17.01 -9.25
N LEU A 75 0.26 -16.74 -10.51
CA LEU A 75 0.29 -15.38 -11.03
C LEU A 75 -0.78 -14.50 -10.37
N THR A 76 -1.97 -15.05 -10.13
CA THR A 76 -3.04 -14.33 -9.42
C THR A 76 -2.69 -14.07 -7.95
N GLU A 77 -2.05 -15.02 -7.28
CA GLU A 77 -1.56 -14.84 -5.91
C GLU A 77 -0.47 -13.76 -5.84
N TYR A 78 0.45 -13.76 -6.81
CA TYR A 78 1.45 -12.71 -6.93
C TYR A 78 0.81 -11.33 -7.14
N ALA A 79 -0.19 -11.21 -8.01
CA ALA A 79 -0.90 -9.96 -8.21
C ALA A 79 -1.68 -9.50 -6.98
N SER A 80 -2.29 -10.43 -6.23
CA SER A 80 -2.92 -10.14 -4.95
C SER A 80 -1.91 -9.55 -3.95
N SER A 81 -0.74 -10.16 -3.82
CA SER A 81 0.34 -9.65 -2.96
C SER A 81 0.80 -8.25 -3.38
N GLN A 82 1.04 -8.02 -4.67
CA GLN A 82 1.42 -6.70 -5.20
C GLN A 82 0.32 -5.66 -4.99
N ALA A 83 -0.95 -6.02 -5.20
CA ALA A 83 -2.08 -5.13 -4.95
C ALA A 83 -2.15 -4.70 -3.49
N HIS A 84 -1.87 -5.63 -2.57
CA HIS A 84 -1.83 -5.35 -1.14
C HIS A 84 -0.68 -4.40 -0.78
N ILE A 85 0.52 -4.61 -1.32
CA ILE A 85 1.68 -3.71 -1.11
C ILE A 85 1.36 -2.31 -1.60
N LEU A 86 0.80 -2.17 -2.81
CA LEU A 86 0.44 -0.87 -3.39
C LEU A 86 -0.65 -0.17 -2.57
N ALA A 87 -1.67 -0.90 -2.10
CA ALA A 87 -2.71 -0.33 -1.27
C ALA A 87 -2.19 0.20 0.07
N VAL A 88 -1.25 -0.51 0.70
CA VAL A 88 -0.56 -0.06 1.93
C VAL A 88 0.30 1.17 1.62
N ASN A 89 1.07 1.14 0.53
CA ASN A 89 1.90 2.26 0.11
C ASN A 89 1.07 3.53 -0.11
N ASP A 90 -0.07 3.43 -0.81
CA ASP A 90 -0.98 4.56 -1.03
C ASP A 90 -1.49 5.16 0.29
N ALA A 91 -1.82 4.32 1.28
CA ALA A 91 -2.27 4.79 2.59
C ALA A 91 -1.18 5.60 3.31
N TYR A 92 0.06 5.09 3.34
CA TYR A 92 1.18 5.80 3.92
C TYR A 92 1.56 7.06 3.14
N TRP A 93 1.45 7.03 1.82
CA TRP A 93 1.74 8.19 0.98
C TRP A 93 0.77 9.33 1.27
N LEU A 94 -0.53 9.04 1.34
CA LEU A 94 -1.57 10.01 1.69
C LEU A 94 -1.37 10.57 3.11
N ILE A 95 -1.13 9.72 4.10
CA ILE A 95 -0.87 10.14 5.48
C ILE A 95 0.40 10.99 5.56
N GLY A 96 1.45 10.61 4.82
CA GLY A 96 2.68 11.37 4.72
C GLY A 96 2.44 12.79 4.24
N TRP A 97 1.66 12.99 3.17
CA TRP A 97 1.31 14.32 2.68
C TRP A 97 0.54 15.15 3.70
N VAL A 98 -0.47 14.56 4.34
CA VAL A 98 -1.25 15.25 5.37
C VAL A 98 -0.34 15.68 6.53
N ALA A 99 0.53 14.79 7.01
CA ALA A 99 1.48 15.09 8.06
C ALA A 99 2.48 16.18 7.65
N SER A 100 3.02 16.14 6.43
CA SER A 100 3.91 17.16 5.90
C SER A 100 3.26 18.54 5.85
N ILE A 101 2.01 18.63 5.39
CA ILE A 101 1.27 19.90 5.33
C ILE A 101 1.06 20.46 6.75
N ILE A 102 0.64 19.62 7.70
CA ILE A 102 0.46 20.03 9.10
C ILE A 102 1.78 20.56 9.67
N LEU A 103 2.90 19.86 9.43
CA LEU A 103 4.21 20.29 9.90
C LEU A 103 4.63 21.64 9.30
N VAL A 104 4.39 21.87 8.01
CA VAL A 104 4.68 23.15 7.36
C VAL A 104 3.87 24.29 7.99
N VAL A 105 2.58 24.06 8.26
CA VAL A 105 1.71 25.07 8.90
C VAL A 105 2.19 25.38 10.32
N ILE A 106 2.49 24.36 11.12
CA ILE A 106 3.01 24.54 12.48
C ILE A 106 4.34 25.29 12.44
N ALA A 107 5.27 24.91 11.56
CA ALA A 107 6.56 25.56 11.39
C ALA A 107 6.40 27.04 11.01
N PHE A 108 5.45 27.37 10.13
CA PHE A 108 5.13 28.74 9.75
C PHE A 108 4.67 29.58 10.95
N PHE A 109 3.75 29.06 11.77
CA PHE A 109 3.27 29.79 12.96
C PHE A 109 4.35 29.92 14.03
N MET A 110 5.18 28.89 14.25
CA MET A 110 6.30 28.96 15.17
C MET A 110 7.34 30.01 14.72
N ALA A 111 7.69 30.02 13.43
CA ALA A 111 8.60 31.03 12.88
C ALA A 111 8.04 32.45 13.04
N ARG A 112 6.74 32.63 12.80
CA ARG A 112 6.07 33.92 13.01
C ARG A 112 6.10 34.36 14.48
N ALA A 113 5.80 33.45 15.41
CA ALA A 113 5.82 33.75 16.85
C ALA A 113 7.23 34.14 17.32
N PHE A 114 8.25 33.39 16.91
CA PHE A 114 9.65 33.67 17.22
C PHE A 114 10.12 35.03 16.70
N CYS A 115 9.77 35.37 15.45
CA CYS A 115 10.09 36.69 14.91
C CYS A 115 9.40 37.82 15.71
N LYS A 116 8.14 37.63 16.12
CA LYS A 116 7.43 38.64 16.91
C LYS A 116 8.09 38.91 18.27
N GLU A 117 8.58 37.87 18.94
CA GLU A 117 9.28 37.99 20.23
C GLU A 117 10.69 38.57 20.12
N ARG A 118 11.34 38.46 18.96
CA ARG A 118 12.73 38.93 18.77
C ARG A 118 12.82 40.41 18.33
N PHE A 119 11.76 40.94 17.73
CA PHE A 119 11.72 42.31 17.18
C PHE A 119 10.80 43.27 17.96
N HIS A 120 10.27 42.84 19.11
CA HIS A 120 9.63 43.67 20.14
C HIS A 120 10.35 43.48 21.47
#